data_AF-A0A2W6TKQ6-F1
#
_entry.id   AF-A0A2W6TKQ6-F1
#
_cell.length_a   1.000
_cell.length_b   1.000
_cell.length_c   1.000
_cell.angle_alpha   90.00
_cell.angle_beta   90.00
_cell.angle_gamma   90.00
#
_symmetry.space_group_name_H-M   'P 1'
#
loop_
_entity.id
_entity.type
_entity.pdbx_description
1 polymer ?
#
loop_
_entity_poly.entity_id
_entity_poly.type
_entity_poly.pdbx_seq_one_letter_code
_entity_poly.pdbx_strand_id
1 'polypeptide(L)'
;MELSEIIPYLGYIIAGAFTLGAAGIIASVHTTRLKIKNGYPLEGMWGQSLKPGMTSDAQSRVTLLTQENAELRAELGSVKDRLANVERIVTDGGYRLGAEIEQLRISEGARQ
;
A
#
# COMPACT_ATOMS: atom_id res chain seq x y z
N MET A 1 13.21 62.58 2.38
CA MET A 1 13.53 61.92 3.66
C MET A 1 15.02 62.06 3.81
N GLU A 2 15.44 62.97 4.68
CA GLU A 2 16.87 63.21 4.93
C GLU A 2 17.44 61.97 5.61
N LEU A 3 18.66 61.55 5.25
CA LEU A 3 19.29 60.35 5.81
C LEU A 3 19.45 60.44 7.33
N SER A 4 19.52 61.66 7.88
CA SER A 4 19.57 61.95 9.31
C SER A 4 18.35 61.48 10.11
N GLU A 5 17.18 61.37 9.48
CA GLU A 5 15.93 60.90 10.13
C GLU A 5 15.91 59.38 10.30
N ILE A 6 16.70 58.63 9.50
CA ILE A 6 16.75 57.16 9.51
C ILE A 6 17.81 56.62 10.48
N ILE A 7 18.88 57.40 10.73
CA ILE A 7 19.97 57.06 11.65
C ILE A 7 19.50 56.57 13.04
N PRO A 8 18.54 57.21 13.74
CA PRO A 8 18.11 56.74 15.06
C PRO A 8 17.35 55.40 15.01
N TYR A 9 16.72 55.06 13.88
CA TYR A 9 15.95 53.82 13.71
C TYR A 9 16.78 52.68 13.11
N LEU A 10 18.00 52.96 12.68
CA LEU A 10 18.87 52.05 11.94
C LEU A 10 19.16 50.76 12.72
N GLY A 11 19.33 50.85 14.04
CA GLY A 11 19.49 49.68 14.92
C GLY A 11 18.25 48.77 14.96
N TYR A 12 17.05 49.36 15.03
CA TYR A 12 15.79 48.61 15.01
C TYR A 12 15.52 47.97 13.65
N ILE A 13 15.89 48.65 12.57
CA ILE A 13 15.76 48.11 11.20
C ILE A 13 16.67 46.89 11.02
N ILE A 14 17.92 46.96 11.48
CA ILE A 14 18.86 45.83 11.42
C ILE A 14 18.35 44.65 12.26
N ALA A 15 17.88 44.92 13.49
CA ALA A 15 17.33 43.88 14.36
C ALA A 15 16.06 43.25 13.75
N GLY A 16 15.19 44.05 13.14
CA GLY A 16 14.00 43.59 12.44
C GLY A 16 14.34 42.71 11.23
N ALA A 17 15.31 43.12 10.42
CA ALA A 17 15.77 42.34 9.27
C ALA A 17 16.38 41.00 9.71
N PHE A 18 17.19 41.00 10.77
CA PHE A 18 17.82 39.78 11.28
C PHE A 18 16.80 38.80 11.86
N THR A 19 15.84 39.30 12.66
CA THR A 19 14.78 38.47 13.26
C THR A 19 13.87 37.85 12.20
N LEU A 20 13.48 38.61 11.17
CA LEU A 20 12.70 38.10 10.04
C LEU A 20 13.47 37.05 9.24
N GLY A 21 14.77 37.27 8.98
CA GLY A 21 15.62 36.29 8.31
C GLY A 21 15.73 34.97 9.08
N ALA A 22 15.98 35.05 10.39
CA ALA A 22 16.05 33.88 11.26
C ALA A 22 14.71 33.12 11.31
N ALA A 23 13.59 33.83 11.43
CA ALA A 23 12.26 33.23 11.43
C ALA A 23 11.95 32.51 10.10
N GLY A 24 12.35 33.08 8.97
CA GLY A 24 12.19 32.45 7.65
C GLY A 24 12.96 31.13 7.51
N ILE A 25 14.20 31.09 7.99
CA ILE A 25 15.02 29.86 7.97
C ILE A 25 14.40 28.78 8.86
N ILE A 26 13.97 29.14 10.08
CA ILE A 26 13.32 28.21 11.01
C ILE A 26 12.03 27.64 10.40
N ALA A 27 11.20 28.49 9.79
CA ALA A 27 9.98 28.07 9.11
C ALA A 27 10.28 27.12 7.94
N SER A 28 11.29 27.42 7.11
CA SER A 28 11.70 26.57 5.99
C SER A 28 12.16 25.17 6.43
N VAL A 29 12.99 25.10 7.48
CA VAL A 29 13.45 23.81 8.05
C VAL A 29 12.28 23.06 8.69
N HIS A 30 11.38 23.76 9.38
CA HIS A 30 10.23 23.14 10.04
C HIS A 30 9.26 22.52 9.01
N THR A 31 8.94 23.24 7.94
CA THR A 31 8.09 22.72 6.85
C THR A 31 8.72 21.53 6.14
N THR A 32 10.03 21.56 5.91
CA THR A 32 10.77 20.44 5.32
C THR A 32 10.73 19.21 6.24
N ARG A 33 10.91 19.40 7.56
CA ARG A 33 10.77 18.30 8.54
C ARG A 33 9.37 17.69 8.55
N LEU A 34 8.33 18.51 8.47
CA LEU A 34 6.95 18.02 8.40
C LEU A 34 6.70 17.23 7.10
N LYS A 35 7.19 17.71 5.96
CA LYS A 35 7.10 17.01 4.67
C LYS A 35 7.78 15.64 4.72
N ILE A 36 8.97 15.55 5.33
CA ILE A 36 9.71 14.30 5.51
C ILE A 36 8.92 13.33 6.40
N LYS A 37 8.45 13.80 7.57
CA LYS A 37 7.68 12.96 8.51
C LYS A 37 6.38 12.43 7.91
N ASN A 38 5.73 13.23 7.07
CA ASN A 38 4.47 12.87 6.41
C ASN A 38 4.67 12.13 5.07
N GLY A 39 5.92 11.83 4.69
CA GLY A 39 6.21 11.04 3.50
C GLY A 39 5.96 11.74 2.16
N TYR A 40 5.89 13.08 2.14
CA TYR A 40 5.81 13.82 0.89
C TYR A 40 7.15 13.72 0.13
N PRO A 41 7.12 13.54 -1.20
CA PRO A 41 8.33 13.54 -1.99
C PRO A 41 9.05 14.88 -1.81
N LEU A 42 10.34 14.83 -1.46
CA LEU A 42 11.16 16.03 -1.39
C LEU A 42 11.43 16.47 -2.83
N GLU A 43 10.89 17.61 -3.22
CA GLU A 43 11.22 18.22 -4.50
C GLU A 43 12.60 18.88 -4.40
N GLY A 44 13.52 18.52 -5.28
CA GLY A 44 14.77 19.26 -5.45
C GLY A 44 14.52 20.66 -6.03
N MET A 45 15.55 21.51 -6.04
CA MET A 45 15.49 22.91 -6.53
C MET A 45 15.02 23.09 -7.99
N TRP A 46 14.83 22.00 -8.74
CA TRP A 46 14.38 21.98 -10.14
C TRP A 46 13.21 21.00 -10.39
N GLY A 47 12.33 20.80 -9.39
CA GLY A 47 11.09 20.03 -9.56
C GLY A 47 11.28 18.53 -9.78
N GLN A 48 12.51 18.02 -9.59
CA GLN A 48 12.75 16.59 -9.53
C GLN A 48 12.30 16.09 -8.16
N SER A 49 11.25 15.28 -8.12
CA SER A 49 10.91 14.52 -6.92
C SER A 49 12.10 13.61 -6.58
N LEU A 50 12.86 13.95 -5.55
CA LEU A 50 13.76 13.00 -4.90
C LEU A 50 12.85 11.99 -4.20
N LYS A 51 12.32 11.03 -4.98
CA LYS A 51 11.96 9.74 -4.39
C LYS A 51 13.25 9.27 -3.71
N PRO A 52 13.23 8.96 -2.41
CA PRO A 52 14.34 8.23 -1.80
C PRO A 52 14.50 7.00 -2.67
N GLY A 53 15.54 6.99 -3.50
CA GLY A 53 15.72 5.96 -4.51
C GLY A 53 15.77 4.66 -3.75
N MET A 54 14.74 3.82 -3.97
CA MET A 54 14.71 2.39 -3.68
C MET A 54 15.90 1.95 -2.83
N THR A 55 15.85 2.25 -1.53
CA THR A 55 16.88 1.78 -0.60
C THR A 55 17.01 0.28 -0.85
N SER A 56 18.23 -0.27 -0.85
CA SER A 56 18.46 -1.71 -1.11
C SER A 56 17.51 -2.60 -0.30
N ASP A 57 17.10 -2.12 0.88
CA ASP A 57 16.12 -2.68 1.78
C ASP A 57 14.66 -2.66 1.27
N ALA A 58 14.24 -1.61 0.55
CA ALA A 58 12.93 -1.58 -0.10
C ALA A 58 12.86 -2.56 -1.27
N GLN A 59 13.95 -2.72 -2.03
CA GLN A 59 14.01 -3.69 -3.13
C GLN A 59 14.02 -5.13 -2.61
N SER A 60 14.81 -5.41 -1.56
CA SER A 60 14.82 -6.73 -0.92
C SER A 60 13.45 -7.09 -0.37
N ARG A 61 12.74 -6.14 0.26
CA ARG A 61 11.38 -6.34 0.76
C ARG A 61 10.38 -6.61 -0.36
N VAL A 62 10.48 -5.90 -1.49
CA VAL A 62 9.64 -6.18 -2.67
C VAL A 62 9.90 -7.58 -3.23
N THR A 63 11.17 -8.01 -3.29
CA THR A 63 11.52 -9.38 -3.71
C THR A 63 10.95 -10.43 -2.75
N LEU A 64 11.08 -10.24 -1.44
CA LEU A 64 10.54 -11.15 -0.42
C LEU A 64 9.00 -11.23 -0.51
N LEU A 65 8.32 -10.09 -0.58
CA LEU A 65 6.86 -10.04 -0.74
C LEU A 65 6.40 -10.69 -2.06
N THR A 66 7.18 -10.58 -3.12
CA THR A 66 6.86 -11.23 -4.41
C THR A 66 6.96 -12.75 -4.30
N GLN A 67 7.95 -13.26 -3.55
CA GLN A 67 8.08 -14.70 -3.28
C GLN A 67 6.91 -15.21 -2.41
N GLU A 68 6.56 -14.49 -1.33
CA GLU A 68 5.43 -14.84 -0.47
C GLU A 68 4.11 -14.86 -1.26
N ASN A 69 3.89 -13.89 -2.16
CA ASN A 69 2.74 -13.89 -3.04
C ASN A 69 2.71 -15.07 -4.02
N ALA A 70 3.88 -15.53 -4.49
CA ALA A 70 3.96 -16.69 -5.37
C ALA A 70 3.63 -17.99 -4.61
N GLU A 71 4.11 -18.13 -3.37
CA GLU A 71 3.80 -19.25 -2.49
C GLU A 71 2.31 -19.29 -2.13
N LEU A 72 1.73 -18.17 -1.69
CA LEU A 72 0.30 -18.09 -1.38
C LEU A 72 -0.58 -18.42 -2.59
N ARG A 73 -0.16 -18.03 -3.80
CA ARG A 73 -0.88 -18.38 -5.03
C ARG A 73 -0.80 -19.88 -5.33
N ALA A 74 0.33 -20.53 -5.05
CA ALA A 74 0.47 -21.97 -5.19
C ALA A 74 -0.40 -22.71 -4.16
N GLU A 75 -0.40 -22.25 -2.90
CA GLU A 75 -1.24 -22.82 -1.84
C GLU A 75 -2.73 -22.66 -2.19
N LEU A 76 -3.16 -21.47 -2.61
CA LEU A 76 -4.53 -21.23 -3.09
C LEU A 76 -4.89 -22.11 -4.29
N GLY A 77 -3.95 -22.35 -5.21
CA GLY A 77 -4.14 -23.29 -6.32
C GLY A 77 -4.44 -24.70 -5.81
N SER A 78 -3.64 -25.21 -4.87
CA SER A 78 -3.83 -26.54 -4.30
C SER A 78 -5.18 -26.68 -3.57
N VAL A 79 -5.63 -25.62 -2.88
CA VAL A 79 -6.93 -25.60 -2.21
C VAL A 79 -8.06 -25.61 -3.24
N LYS A 80 -7.93 -24.85 -4.33
CA LYS A 80 -8.92 -24.85 -5.43
C LYS A 80 -9.04 -26.23 -6.08
N ASP A 81 -7.94 -26.91 -6.34
CA ASP A 81 -7.95 -28.26 -6.94
C ASP A 81 -8.66 -29.27 -6.02
N ARG A 82 -8.45 -29.15 -4.71
CA ARG A 82 -9.16 -29.96 -3.71
C ARG A 82 -10.64 -29.63 -3.67
N LEU A 83 -11.01 -28.36 -3.72
CA LEU A 83 -12.41 -27.93 -3.76
C LEU A 83 -13.13 -28.46 -5.01
N ALA A 84 -12.49 -28.40 -6.18
CA ALA A 84 -13.03 -28.97 -7.42
C ALA A 84 -13.24 -30.49 -7.31
N ASN A 85 -12.29 -31.20 -6.68
CA ASN A 85 -12.46 -32.62 -6.41
C ASN A 85 -13.62 -32.92 -5.46
N VAL A 86 -13.80 -32.11 -4.41
CA VAL A 86 -14.93 -32.24 -3.48
C VAL A 86 -16.25 -31.95 -4.19
N GLU A 87 -16.32 -30.89 -4.99
CA GLU A 87 -17.49 -30.55 -5.79
C GLU A 87 -17.90 -31.71 -6.71
N ARG A 88 -16.92 -32.31 -7.39
CA ARG A 88 -17.16 -33.49 -8.24
C ARG A 88 -17.68 -34.69 -7.45
N ILE A 89 -17.11 -35.00 -6.29
CA ILE A 89 -17.56 -36.12 -5.45
C ILE A 89 -19.02 -35.91 -4.99
N VAL A 90 -19.33 -34.70 -4.51
CA VAL A 90 -20.67 -34.37 -4.01
C VAL A 90 -21.70 -34.41 -5.14
N THR A 91 -21.34 -33.88 -6.31
CA THR A 91 -22.23 -33.83 -7.47
C THR A 91 -22.45 -35.22 -8.07
N ASP A 92 -21.37 -35.93 -8.43
CA ASP A 92 -21.45 -37.25 -9.06
C ASP A 92 -22.07 -38.31 -8.12
N GLY A 93 -21.76 -38.23 -6.83
CA GLY A 93 -22.30 -39.13 -5.81
C GLY A 93 -23.80 -38.98 -5.62
N GLY A 94 -24.30 -37.74 -5.59
CA GLY A 94 -25.73 -37.45 -5.40
C GLY A 94 -26.59 -37.97 -6.57
N TYR A 95 -26.17 -37.74 -7.81
CA TYR A 95 -26.90 -38.23 -8.99
C TYR A 95 -26.88 -39.76 -9.09
N ARG A 96 -25.75 -40.41 -8.80
CA ARG A 96 -25.64 -41.88 -8.84
C ARG A 96 -26.55 -42.54 -7.79
N LEU A 97 -26.53 -42.04 -6.55
CA LEU A 97 -27.39 -42.56 -5.49
C LEU A 97 -28.88 -42.39 -5.83
N GLY A 98 -29.28 -41.21 -6.33
CA GLY A 98 -30.67 -40.97 -6.73
C GLY A 98 -31.13 -41.92 -7.85
N ALA A 99 -30.28 -42.15 -8.85
CA ALA A 99 -30.55 -43.10 -9.92
C ALA A 99 -30.66 -44.55 -9.43
N GLU A 100 -29.79 -44.96 -8.50
CA GLU A 100 -29.80 -46.30 -7.89
C GLU A 100 -31.05 -46.52 -7.03
N ILE A 101 -31.49 -45.52 -6.26
CA ILE A 101 -32.75 -45.55 -5.50
C ILE A 101 -33.95 -45.73 -6.45
N GLU A 102 -34.00 -44.97 -7.54
CA GLU A 102 -35.12 -45.06 -8.49
C GLU A 102 -35.16 -46.44 -9.18
N GLN A 103 -34.00 -47.00 -9.55
CA GLN A 103 -33.92 -48.37 -10.08
C GLN A 103 -34.43 -49.42 -9.10
N LEU A 104 -34.06 -49.32 -7.81
CA LEU A 104 -34.56 -50.21 -6.78
C LEU A 104 -36.09 -50.10 -6.64
N ARG A 105 -36.63 -48.88 -6.63
CA ARG A 105 -38.08 -48.62 -6.54
C ARG A 105 -38.87 -49.22 -7.71
N ILE A 106 -38.36 -49.06 -8.94
CA ILE A 106 -38.97 -49.67 -10.13
C ILE A 106 -38.92 -51.20 -10.04
N SER A 107 -37.80 -51.76 -9.57
CA SER A 107 -37.64 -53.22 -9.46
C SER A 107 -38.54 -53.87 -8.40
N GLU A 108 -38.81 -53.18 -7.27
CA GLU A 108 -39.78 -53.64 -6.27
C GLU A 108 -41.22 -53.57 -6.78
N GLY A 109 -41.56 -52.46 -7.46
CA GLY A 109 -42.88 -52.31 -8.09
C GLY A 109 -43.18 -53.34 -9.18
N ALA A 110 -42.15 -53.86 -9.85
CA ALA A 110 -42.27 -54.91 -10.87
C ALA A 110 -42.37 -56.34 -10.30
N ARG A 111 -42.13 -56.54 -9.00
CA ARG A 111 -42.20 -57.85 -8.33
C ARG A 111 -43.52 -58.11 -7.59
N GLN A 112 -44.39 -57.10 -7.47
CA GLN A 112 -45.74 -57.22 -6.92
C GLN A 112 -46.75 -57.37 -8.05
#